data_AF-A0A5J4QP84-F1
#
_entry.id   AF-A0A5J4QP84-F1
#
_cell.length_a   1.000
_cell.length_b   1.000
_cell.length_c   1.000
_cell.angle_alpha   90.00
_cell.angle_beta   90.00
_cell.angle_gamma   90.00
#
_symmetry.space_group_name_H-M   'P 1'
#
loop_
_entity.id
_entity.type
_entity.pdbx_description
1 polymer ?
#
loop_
_entity_poly.entity_id
_entity_poly.type
_entity_poly.pdbx_seq_one_letter_code
_entity_poly.pdbx_strand_id
1 'polypeptide(L)' 'NNSLASLFDGIGMGLGFTLGLTLLGAVRELLGTGKVFNLTLFSEEYGMLMFVLAPGAFIALGYLIALTNRNT' A
#
# COMPACT_ATOMS: atom_id res chain seq x y z
N ASN A 1 4.79 -8.06 33.86
CA ASN A 1 3.76 -7.35 33.06
C ASN A 1 4.22 -5.92 32.82
N ASN A 2 4.96 -5.71 31.74
CA ASN A 2 5.57 -4.41 31.45
C ASN A 2 4.65 -3.67 30.48
N SER A 3 3.68 -2.92 31.01
CA SER A 3 2.64 -2.22 30.22
C SER A 3 3.22 -1.25 29.19
N LEU A 4 4.44 -0.76 29.43
CA LEU A 4 5.21 0.04 28.48
C LEU A 4 5.57 -0.77 27.22
N ALA A 5 5.94 -2.05 27.36
CA ALA A 5 6.25 -2.91 26.22
C ALA A 5 5.03 -3.11 25.31
N SER A 6 3.83 -3.25 25.89
CA SER A 6 2.57 -3.37 25.15
C SER A 6 2.16 -2.08 24.43
N LEU A 7 2.48 -0.91 25.01
CA LEU A 7 2.27 0.39 24.36
C LEU A 7 3.18 0.55 23.13
N PHE A 8 4.47 0.20 23.26
CA PHE A 8 5.40 0.24 22.13
C PHE A 8 5.06 -0.76 21.02
N ASP A 9 4.57 -1.95 21.38
CA ASP A 9 4.09 -2.95 20.41
C ASP A 9 2.83 -2.46 19.66
N GLY A 10 1.87 -1.87 20.38
CA GLY A 10 0.68 -1.27 19.78
C GLY A 10 0.99 -0.11 18.83
N ILE A 11 1.94 0.76 19.20
CA ILE A 11 2.43 1.83 18.32
C ILE A 11 3.16 1.26 17.11
N GLY A 12 4.00 0.24 17.29
CA GLY A 12 4.73 -0.42 16.21
C GLY A 12 3.78 -1.04 15.17
N MET A 13 2.76 -1.77 15.63
CA MET A 13 1.74 -2.33 14.73
C MET A 13 0.91 -1.25 14.04
N GLY A 14 0.48 -0.22 14.77
CA GLY A 14 -0.30 0.88 14.20
C GLY A 14 0.47 1.65 13.12
N LEU A 15 1.73 2.02 13.39
CA LEU A 15 2.57 2.71 12.43
C LEU A 15 2.90 1.84 11.21
N GLY A 16 3.20 0.56 11.41
CA GLY A 16 3.43 -0.39 10.31
C GLY A 16 2.20 -0.50 9.40
N PHE A 17 1.01 -0.55 10.00
CA PHE A 17 -0.24 -0.61 9.25
C PHE A 17 -0.51 0.68 8.47
N THR A 18 -0.37 1.85 9.11
CA THR A 18 -0.56 3.14 8.44
C THR A 18 0.42 3.32 7.28
N LEU A 19 1.71 3.02 7.49
CA LEU A 19 2.72 3.09 6.42
C LEU A 19 2.40 2.12 5.28
N GLY A 20 1.95 0.90 5.60
CA GLY A 20 1.51 -0.07 4.61
C GLY A 20 0.34 0.42 3.76
N LEU A 21 -0.68 1.01 4.39
CA LEU A 21 -1.82 1.58 3.68
C LEU A 21 -1.44 2.81 2.84
N THR A 22 -0.56 3.67 3.33
CA THR A 22 -0.05 4.83 2.58
C THR A 22 0.74 4.39 1.35
N LEU A 23 1.64 3.41 1.49
CA LEU A 23 2.40 2.86 0.37
C LEU A 23 1.48 2.16 -0.64
N LEU A 24 0.51 1.38 -0.17
CA LEU A 24 -0.47 0.72 -1.03
C LEU A 24 -1.32 1.74 -1.81
N GLY A 25 -1.75 2.83 -1.15
CA GLY A 25 -2.45 3.96 -1.79
C GLY A 25 -1.59 4.64 -2.85
N ALA A 26 -0.32 4.94 -2.54
CA ALA A 26 0.61 5.56 -3.46
C ALA A 26 0.89 4.69 -4.69
N VAL A 27 1.06 3.38 -4.52
CA VAL A 27 1.21 2.43 -5.65
C VAL A 27 -0.08 2.37 -6.48
N ARG A 28 -1.26 2.45 -5.86
CA ARG A 28 -2.53 2.51 -6.58
C ARG A 28 -2.71 3.80 -7.37
N GLU A 29 -2.27 4.94 -6.85
CA GLU A 29 -2.27 6.20 -7.58
C GLU A 29 -1.30 6.15 -8.78
N LEU A 30 -0.09 5.61 -8.56
CA LEU A 30 0.93 5.41 -9.60
C LEU A 30 0.38 4.55 -10.74
N LEU A 31 -0.15 3.36 -10.43
CA LEU A 31 -0.61 2.39 -11.42
C LEU A 31 -1.97 2.73 -12.03
N GLY A 32 -2.82 3.45 -11.29
CA GLY A 32 -4.17 3.81 -11.71
C GLY A 32 -4.23 5.05 -12.58
N THR A 33 -3.40 6.06 -12.28
CA THR A 33 -3.46 7.38 -12.93
C THR A 33 -2.13 7.86 -13.52
N GLY A 34 -1.03 7.14 -13.28
CA GLY A 34 0.32 7.55 -13.70
C GLY A 34 0.92 8.68 -12.85
N LYS A 35 0.26 9.05 -11.74
CA LYS A 35 0.63 10.17 -10.86
C LYS A 35 0.97 9.65 -9.47
N VAL A 36 2.00 10.19 -8.83
CA VAL A 36 2.32 9.92 -7.42
C VAL A 36 2.44 11.25 -6.71
N PHE A 37 1.62 11.49 -5.68
CA PHE A 37 1.68 12.72 -4.87
C PHE A 37 1.74 14.01 -5.74
N ASN A 38 0.85 14.12 -6.74
CA ASN A 38 0.81 15.22 -7.74
C ASN A 38 2.01 15.34 -8.71
N LEU A 39 2.96 14.40 -8.68
CA LEU A 39 4.04 14.32 -9.67
C LEU A 39 3.65 13.34 -10.79
N THR A 40 3.49 13.86 -12.01
CA THR A 40 3.22 13.10 -13.24
C THR A 40 4.51 12.41 -13.70
N LEU A 41 4.63 11.10 -13.48
CA LEU A 41 5.80 10.31 -13.89
C LEU A 41 5.57 9.58 -15.23
N PHE A 42 4.33 9.17 -15.51
CA PHE A 42 3.97 8.51 -16.77
C PHE A 42 2.76 9.19 -17.42
N SER A 43 2.78 9.30 -18.76
CA SER A 43 1.74 9.94 -19.57
C SER A 43 0.36 9.32 -19.30
N GLU A 44 -0.67 10.16 -19.27
CA GLU A 44 -2.07 9.91 -18.88
C GLU A 44 -2.75 8.75 -19.64
N GLU A 45 -2.12 8.25 -20.70
CA GLU A 45 -2.56 7.16 -21.57
C GLU A 45 -2.42 5.77 -20.93
N TYR A 46 -1.57 5.60 -19.93
CA TYR A 46 -1.37 4.34 -19.19
C TYR A 46 -2.12 4.28 -17.85
N GLY A 47 -3.07 5.19 -17.63
CA GLY A 47 -3.94 5.17 -16.45
C GLY A 47 -4.85 3.94 -16.47
N MET A 48 -4.38 2.81 -15.92
CA MET A 48 -5.15 1.59 -15.86
C MET A 48 -6.20 1.73 -14.75
N LEU A 49 -7.37 2.28 -15.10
CA LEU A 49 -8.54 2.49 -14.22
C LEU A 49 -8.91 1.23 -13.41
N MET A 50 -8.57 0.05 -13.92
CA MET A 50 -8.65 -1.24 -13.24
C MET A 50 -7.99 -1.26 -11.85
N PHE A 51 -6.89 -0.52 -11.63
CA PHE A 51 -6.21 -0.42 -10.33
C PHE A 51 -6.84 0.58 -9.34
N VAL A 52 -7.67 1.49 -9.85
CA VAL A 52 -8.45 2.44 -9.04
C VAL A 52 -9.73 1.78 -8.52
N LEU A 53 -10.38 0.95 -9.35
CA LEU A 53 -11.59 0.21 -8.96
C LEU A 53 -11.31 -0.92 -7.96
N ALA A 54 -12.37 -1.40 -7.28
CA ALA A 54 -12.35 -2.51 -6.33
C ALA A 54 -11.54 -3.76 -6.78
N PRO A 55 -11.65 -4.27 -8.02
CA PRO A 55 -10.81 -5.37 -8.52
C PRO A 55 -9.30 -5.13 -8.41
N GLY A 56 -8.83 -3.90 -8.61
CA GLY A 56 -7.42 -3.52 -8.48
C GLY A 56 -6.87 -3.67 -7.07
N ALA A 57 -7.70 -3.39 -6.06
CA ALA A 57 -7.31 -3.52 -4.66
C ALA A 57 -7.01 -4.98 -4.29
N PHE A 58 -7.77 -5.94 -4.84
CA PHE A 58 -7.55 -7.37 -4.60
C PHE A 58 -6.27 -7.90 -5.26
N ILE A 59 -5.95 -7.42 -6.48
CA ILE A 59 -4.70 -7.79 -7.16
C ILE A 59 -3.48 -7.24 -6.41
N ALA A 60 -3.54 -5.96 -5.99
CA ALA A 60 -2.47 -5.34 -5.22
C ALA A 60 -2.27 -6.03 -3.85
N LEU A 61 -3.38 -6.37 -3.17
CA LEU A 61 -3.33 -7.12 -1.91
C LEU A 61 -2.74 -8.52 -2.12
N GLY A 62 -3.14 -9.24 -3.17
CA GLY A 62 -2.59 -10.55 -3.51
C GLY A 62 -1.08 -10.50 -3.77
N TYR A 63 -0.60 -9.46 -4.45
CA TYR A 63 0.83 -9.26 -4.69
C TYR A 63 1.60 -8.91 -3.41
N LEU A 64 1.05 -8.05 -2.54
CA LEU A 64 1.65 -7.68 -1.26
C LEU A 64 1.75 -8.90 -0.33
N ILE A 65 0.70 -9.71 -0.25
CA ILE A 65 0.70 -10.98 0.49
C ILE A 65 1.71 -11.95 -0.12
N ALA A 66 1.77 -12.10 -1.45
CA ALA A 66 2.74 -12.97 -2.11
C ALA A 66 4.19 -12.55 -1.83
N LEU A 67 4.47 -11.25 -1.82
CA LEU A 67 5.80 -10.72 -1.51
C LEU A 67 6.18 -10.93 -0.04
N THR A 68 5.24 -10.68 0.87
CA THR A 68 5.45 -10.81 2.32
C THR A 68 5.57 -12.28 2.74
N ASN A 69 4.74 -13.15 2.16
CA ASN A 69 4.72 -14.58 2.44
C ASN A 69 5.91 -15.34 1.82
N ARG A 70 6.62 -14.76 0.84
CA ARG A 70 7.81 -15.40 0.25
C ARG A 70 9.01 -15.43 1.20
N ASN A 71 9.02 -14.60 2.24
CA ASN A 71 10.17 -14.49 3.14
C ASN A 71 9.97 -15.15 4.52
N THR A 72 9.02 -16.09 4.63
CA THR A 72 8.88 -17.06 5.74
C THR A 72 9.01 -18.46 5.17
#